data_AF-A0A9P6FMA1-F1
#
_entry.id   AF-A0A9P6FMA1-F1
#
_cell.length_a   1.000
_cell.length_b   1.000
_cell.length_c   1.000
_cell.angle_alpha   90.00
_cell.angle_beta   90.00
_cell.angle_gamma   90.00
#
_symmetry.space_group_name_H-M   'P 1'
#
loop_
_entity.id
_entity.type
_entity.pdbx_description
1 polymer ?
#
loop_
_entity_poly.entity_id
_entity_poly.type
_entity_poly.pdbx_seq_one_letter_code
_entity_poly.pdbx_strand_id
1 'polypeptide(L)' 'AGLIKIIQKRFDFCEEAAKVGKSCPLRAGEQTFQYTVDLPKETPIGKFTARVEAFTVDNKNITCLQAQIIFRP' A
#
# COMPACT_ATOMS: atom_id res chain seq x y z
N ALA A 1 -11.53 10.52 19.64
CA ALA A 1 -10.63 11.07 18.60
C ALA A 1 -10.71 10.15 17.37
N GLY A 2 -11.02 10.71 16.20
CA GLY A 2 -11.20 9.94 14.96
C GLY A 2 -9.92 9.92 14.11
N LEU A 3 -9.70 8.85 13.37
CA LEU A 3 -8.67 8.80 12.33
C LEU A 3 -9.11 9.70 11.17
N ILE A 4 -8.37 10.77 10.89
CA ILE A 4 -8.57 11.58 9.68
C ILE A 4 -7.81 10.94 8.51
N LYS A 5 -8.46 10.85 7.35
CA LYS A 5 -7.83 10.35 6.13
C LYS A 5 -7.10 11.52 5.46
N ILE A 6 -5.78 11.52 5.56
CA ILE A 6 -4.94 12.59 5.00
C ILE A 6 -4.73 12.38 3.50
N ILE A 7 -4.49 11.14 3.08
CA ILE A 7 -4.18 10.78 1.68
C ILE A 7 -4.94 9.50 1.32
N GLN A 8 -5.54 9.49 0.13
CA GLN A 8 -6.06 8.29 -0.50
C GLN A 8 -5.57 8.24 -1.95
N LYS A 9 -4.88 7.16 -2.30
CA LYS A 9 -4.43 6.88 -3.66
C LYS A 9 -4.93 5.51 -4.07
N ARG A 10 -5.23 5.35 -5.36
CA ARG A 10 -5.63 4.09 -5.99
C ARG A 10 -4.66 3.85 -7.14
N PHE A 11 -4.13 2.64 -7.20
CA PHE A 11 -3.19 2.20 -8.23
C PHE A 11 -3.69 0.90 -8.83
N ASP A 12 -3.33 0.64 -10.08
CA ASP A 12 -3.47 -0.69 -10.65
C ASP A 12 -2.35 -1.58 -10.11
N PHE A 13 -2.69 -2.58 -9.32
CA PHE A 13 -1.71 -3.46 -8.70
C PHE A 13 -0.90 -4.25 -9.73
N CYS A 14 -1.48 -4.62 -10.88
CA CYS A 14 -0.78 -5.36 -11.92
C CYS A 14 0.23 -4.48 -12.65
N GLU A 15 -0.10 -3.21 -12.90
CA GLU A 15 0.86 -2.24 -13.44
C GLU A 15 2.03 -2.03 -12.48
N GLU A 16 1.76 -1.87 -11.17
CA GLU A 16 2.82 -1.71 -10.17
C GLU A 16 3.65 -3.00 -9.99
N ALA A 17 3.01 -4.17 -10.04
CA ALA A 17 3.67 -5.47 -9.96
C ALA A 17 4.61 -5.71 -11.16
N ALA A 18 4.22 -5.27 -12.35
CA ALA A 18 5.04 -5.37 -13.55
C ALA A 18 6.36 -4.59 -13.41
N LYS A 19 6.35 -3.43 -12.73
CA LYS A 19 7.56 -2.63 -12.46
C LYS A 19 8.57 -3.36 -11.58
N VAL A 20 8.12 -4.34 -10.78
CA VAL A 20 8.97 -5.17 -9.92
C VAL A 20 9.15 -6.59 -10.47
N GLY A 21 8.94 -6.76 -11.79
CA GLY A 21 9.21 -8.01 -12.50
C GLY A 21 8.18 -9.12 -12.27
N LYS A 22 6.96 -8.77 -11.83
CA LYS A 22 5.86 -9.72 -11.60
C LYS A 22 4.80 -9.54 -12.68
N SER A 23 4.60 -10.56 -13.50
CA SER A 23 3.56 -10.59 -14.53
C SER A 23 2.23 -11.07 -13.95
N CYS A 24 1.15 -10.32 -14.19
CA CYS A 24 -0.20 -10.82 -13.96
C CYS A 24 -0.64 -11.80 -15.07
N PRO A 25 -1.48 -12.80 -14.77
CA PRO A 25 -1.96 -13.16 -13.44
C PRO A 25 -0.83 -13.70 -12.56
N LEU A 26 -0.79 -13.27 -11.29
CA LEU A 26 0.23 -13.74 -10.37
C LEU A 26 0.13 -15.26 -10.21
N ARG A 27 1.27 -15.95 -10.25
CA ARG A 27 1.32 -17.39 -9.97
C ARG A 27 0.89 -17.67 -8.53
N ALA A 28 0.14 -18.75 -8.34
CA ALA A 28 -0.19 -19.23 -7.00
C ALA A 28 1.08 -19.57 -6.21
N GLY A 29 1.05 -19.33 -4.90
CA GLY A 29 2.18 -19.56 -4.00
C GLY A 29 2.66 -18.28 -3.33
N GLU A 30 3.64 -18.43 -2.43
CA GLU A 30 4.21 -17.30 -1.70
C GLU A 30 5.02 -16.40 -2.63
N GLN A 31 4.76 -15.09 -2.58
CA GLN A 31 5.44 -14.11 -3.41
C GLN A 31 5.81 -12.89 -2.58
N THR A 32 7.05 -12.43 -2.74
CA THR A 32 7.54 -11.18 -2.15
C THR A 32 7.44 -10.04 -3.16
N PHE A 33 6.91 -8.91 -2.71
CA PHE A 33 6.84 -7.67 -3.47
C PHE A 33 7.52 -6.57 -2.65
N GLN A 34 8.35 -5.76 -3.29
CA GLN A 34 9.00 -4.62 -2.66
C GLN A 34 8.59 -3.36 -3.41
N TYR A 35 7.88 -2.46 -2.73
CA TYR A 35 7.42 -1.19 -3.30
C TYR A 35 7.87 -0.04 -2.41
N THR A 36 8.45 0.98 -3.02
CA THR A 36 8.89 2.19 -2.32
C THR A 36 7.81 3.25 -2.46
N VAL A 37 7.36 3.80 -1.34
CA VAL A 37 6.43 4.92 -1.29
C VAL A 37 7.20 6.15 -0.86
N ASP A 38 7.22 7.17 -1.71
CA ASP A 38 7.72 8.48 -1.33
C ASP A 38 6.69 9.20 -0.47
N LEU A 39 7.07 9.49 0.78
CA LEU A 39 6.30 10.36 1.66
C LEU A 39 6.64 11.83 1.38
N PRO A 40 5.66 12.74 1.42
CA PRO A 40 5.92 14.17 1.22
C PRO A 40 6.94 14.69 2.24
N LYS A 41 7.83 15.58 1.79
CA LYS A 41 8.99 16.07 2.56
C LYS A 41 8.62 16.69 3.91
N GLU A 42 7.46 17.32 3.99
CA GLU A 42 6.91 17.88 5.22
C GLU A 42 5.95 16.86 5.86
N THR A 43 6.49 15.79 6.43
CA THR A 43 5.67 14.88 7.24
C THR A 43 5.58 15.46 8.66
N PRO A 44 4.38 15.80 9.17
CA PRO A 44 4.24 16.29 10.54
C PRO A 44 4.75 15.25 11.55
N ILE A 45 5.27 15.71 12.69
CA ILE A 45 5.58 14.82 13.81
C ILE A 45 4.27 14.20 14.30
N GLY A 46 4.28 12.88 14.52
CA GLY A 46 3.08 12.19 14.99
C GLY A 46 2.99 10.73 14.57
N LYS A 47 1.86 10.12 14.91
CA LYS A 47 1.51 8.74 14.57
C LYS A 47 0.62 8.72 13.34
N PHE A 48 1.06 7.99 12.31
CA PHE A 48 0.35 7.77 11.07
C PHE A 48 0.00 6.29 10.95
N THR A 49 -1.18 6.03 10.40
CA THR A 49 -1.61 4.67 10.05
C THR A 49 -1.75 4.60 8.55
N ALA A 50 -0.93 3.78 7.90
CA ALA A 50 -1.09 3.44 6.50
C ALA A 50 -1.96 2.18 6.40
N ARG A 51 -3.06 2.27 5.63
CA ARG A 51 -3.92 1.13 5.30
C ARG A 51 -3.90 0.96 3.79
N VAL A 52 -3.43 -0.19 3.34
CA VAL A 52 -3.35 -0.56 1.93
C VAL A 52 -4.21 -1.79 1.74
N GLU A 53 -5.09 -1.75 0.74
CA GLU A 53 -6.00 -2.85 0.44
C GLU A 53 -5.87 -3.19 -1.05
N ALA A 54 -5.70 -4.46 -1.34
CA ALA A 54 -5.65 -4.96 -2.70
C ALA A 54 -6.89 -5.83 -2.97
N PHE A 55 -7.55 -5.59 -4.10
CA PHE A 55 -8.75 -6.28 -4.52
C PHE A 55 -8.58 -6.84 -5.93
N THR A 56 -9.28 -7.94 -6.23
CA THR A 56 -9.42 -8.43 -7.61
C THR A 56 -10.37 -7.52 -8.41
N VAL A 57 -10.44 -7.75 -9.73
CA VAL A 57 -11.40 -7.07 -10.61
C VAL A 57 -12.87 -7.28 -10.19
N ASP A 58 -13.16 -8.42 -9.56
CA ASP A 58 -14.48 -8.75 -8.99
C ASP A 58 -14.69 -8.18 -7.57
N ASN A 59 -13.82 -7.26 -7.14
CA ASN A 59 -13.85 -6.64 -5.82
C ASN A 59 -13.65 -7.62 -4.66
N LYS A 60 -13.03 -8.78 -4.89
CA LYS A 60 -12.68 -9.74 -3.84
C LYS A 60 -11.39 -9.31 -3.18
N ASN A 61 -11.35 -9.31 -1.85
CA ASN A 61 -10.16 -8.95 -1.09
C ASN A 61 -9.03 -9.95 -1.34
N ILE A 62 -7.88 -9.45 -1.76
CA ILE A 62 -6.64 -10.23 -1.92
C ILE A 62 -5.84 -10.16 -0.62
N THR A 63 -5.53 -8.94 -0.17
CA THR A 63 -4.78 -8.69 1.05
C THR A 63 -5.04 -7.28 1.60
N CYS A 64 -4.83 -7.14 2.90
CA CYS A 64 -4.86 -5.86 3.61
C CYS A 64 -3.57 -5.72 4.40
N LEU A 65 -2.85 -4.62 4.17
CA LEU A 65 -1.65 -4.25 4.91
C LEU A 65 -1.97 -3.04 5.78
N GLN A 66 -1.65 -3.15 7.07
CA GLN A 66 -1.75 -2.05 8.00
C GLN A 66 -0.39 -1.81 8.64
N ALA A 67 0.11 -0.58 8.53
CA ALA A 67 1.37 -0.17 9.13
C ALA A 67 1.14 1.05 10.02
N GLN A 68 1.80 1.06 11.18
CA GLN A 68 1.85 2.21 12.07
C GLN A 68 3.24 2.82 11.99
N ILE A 69 3.30 4.10 11.65
CA ILE A 69 4.53 4.85 11.47
C ILE A 69 4.53 5.97 12.49
N ILE A 70 5.62 6.13 13.23
CA ILE A 70 5.76 7.19 14.24
C ILE A 70 6.93 8.07 13.80
N PHE A 71 6.62 9.29 13.35
CA PHE A 71 7.63 10.32 13.10
C PHE A 71 7.92 11.03 14.41
N ARG A 72 9.18 10.98 14.83
CA ARG A 72 9.71 11.67 16.01
C ARG A 72 10.47 12.92 15.55
N PRO A 73 10.67 13.92 16.43
CA PRO A 73 11.53 15.06 16.15
C PRO A 73 12.95 14.63 15.77
#